data_AF-A0A7J5VQM2-F1
#
_entry.id   AF-A0A7J5VQM2-F1
#
_cell.length_a   1.000
_cell.length_b   1.000
_cell.length_c   1.000
_cell.angle_alpha   90.00
_cell.angle_beta   90.00
_cell.angle_gamma   90.00
#
_symmetry.space_group_name_H-M   'P 1'
#
loop_
_entity.id
_entity.type
_entity.pdbx_description
1 polymer ?
#
loop_
_entity_poly.entity_id
_entity_poly.type
_entity_poly.pdbx_seq_one_letter_code
_entity_poly.pdbx_strand_id
1 'polypeptide(L)'
;MPELKETSGFQYLKGTRFDRRTIQDRQRPLIAEVATFKHYPQARKVPLPRTWQLTEEHLSPLIQNRRSLRKYAQEPISLEHLAFLLWASQGVTGQAGRYLFRSTPSAGALYPVETYLNAHSVTGLPPGLYHFDVEHFALDRLTDQDQAEAVAHGCLDQGFMAQAPVVFLWTGVFRRAMHKYGDRGVRYILLDAGHICQNVMIAAEAVGCGGCAVAALYDSEINQLLQIDEEEESILYAASVGKKLLP
;
A
#
# COMPACT_ATOMS: atom_id res chain seq x y z
N MET A 1 15.32 -24.15 20.22
CA MET A 1 16.05 -23.22 19.34
C MET A 1 16.42 -21.97 20.14
N PRO A 2 17.51 -22.04 20.93
CA PRO A 2 18.05 -20.87 21.64
C PRO A 2 18.36 -19.70 20.68
N GLU A 3 18.72 -19.99 19.42
CA GLU A 3 19.10 -19.04 18.38
C GLU A 3 17.94 -18.08 18.02
N LEU A 4 16.69 -18.57 18.04
CA LEU A 4 15.52 -17.72 17.78
C LEU A 4 15.44 -16.54 18.76
N LYS A 5 15.85 -16.76 20.02
CA LYS A 5 15.78 -15.73 21.06
C LYS A 5 16.77 -14.59 20.82
N GLU A 6 17.81 -14.82 20.04
CA GLU A 6 18.85 -13.82 19.74
C GLU A 6 18.44 -12.91 18.57
N THR A 7 17.42 -13.30 17.81
CA THR A 7 16.93 -12.49 16.68
C THR A 7 16.27 -11.18 17.14
N SER A 8 16.50 -10.11 16.38
CA SER A 8 15.83 -8.81 16.58
C SER A 8 14.30 -8.94 16.56
N GLY A 9 13.77 -9.77 15.66
CA GLY A 9 12.33 -10.05 15.57
C GLY A 9 11.75 -10.66 16.85
N PHE A 10 12.43 -11.63 17.45
CA PHE A 10 11.98 -12.20 18.72
C PHE A 10 12.04 -11.17 19.86
N GLN A 11 13.15 -10.43 19.97
CA GLN A 11 13.31 -9.39 21.00
C GLN A 11 12.24 -8.30 20.88
N TYR A 12 11.99 -7.83 19.66
CA TYR A 12 10.90 -6.91 19.37
C TYR A 12 9.53 -7.47 19.78
N LEU A 13 9.22 -8.72 19.41
CA LEU A 13 7.95 -9.37 19.75
C LEU A 13 7.77 -9.56 21.26
N LYS A 14 8.86 -9.80 22.01
CA LYS A 14 8.81 -9.90 23.46
C LYS A 14 8.73 -8.53 24.13
N GLY A 15 9.48 -7.54 23.66
CA GLY A 15 9.52 -6.18 24.20
C GLY A 15 8.20 -5.42 24.00
N THR A 16 7.51 -5.65 22.89
CA THR A 16 6.28 -4.90 22.58
C THR A 16 4.98 -5.59 23.03
N ARG A 17 5.03 -6.72 23.76
CA ARG A 17 3.86 -7.43 24.28
C ARG A 17 3.12 -6.64 25.37
N PHE A 18 1.86 -6.96 25.59
CA PHE A 18 1.14 -6.51 26.78
C PHE A 18 1.24 -7.56 27.89
N ASP A 19 1.41 -7.11 29.13
CA ASP A 19 1.37 -7.93 30.34
C ASP A 19 0.41 -7.26 31.33
N ARG A 20 -0.57 -8.02 31.83
CA ARG A 20 -1.57 -7.50 32.78
C ARG A 20 -0.93 -6.89 34.03
N ARG A 21 0.26 -7.36 34.43
CA ARG A 21 0.96 -6.92 35.63
C ARG A 21 1.66 -5.57 35.45
N THR A 22 2.03 -5.21 34.23
CA THR A 22 2.85 -4.01 33.95
C THR A 22 2.20 -3.04 32.97
N ILE A 23 1.00 -3.34 32.46
CA ILE A 23 0.33 -2.49 31.45
C ILE A 23 0.02 -1.08 31.98
N GLN A 24 -0.19 -0.95 33.30
CA GLN A 24 -0.43 0.34 33.94
C GLN A 24 0.84 1.20 34.02
N ASP A 25 2.01 0.58 34.10
CA ASP A 25 3.30 1.26 34.23
C ASP A 25 3.92 1.63 32.87
N ARG A 26 3.28 1.24 31.77
CA ARG A 26 3.82 1.44 30.43
C ARG A 26 3.79 2.92 30.07
N GLN A 27 4.97 3.52 30.01
CA GLN A 27 5.13 4.88 29.51
C GLN A 27 4.92 4.93 27.99
N ARG A 28 4.28 6.00 27.53
CA ARG A 28 4.17 6.30 26.10
C ARG A 28 5.36 7.18 25.70
N PRO A 29 6.08 6.84 24.62
CA PRO A 29 7.14 7.71 24.13
C PRO A 29 6.55 9.05 23.67
N LEU A 30 7.31 10.13 23.88
CA LEU A 30 6.95 11.46 23.40
C LEU A 30 7.33 11.59 21.93
N ILE A 31 6.44 11.14 21.06
CA ILE A 31 6.56 11.30 19.60
C ILE A 31 5.44 12.24 19.17
N ALA A 32 5.76 13.24 18.36
CA ALA A 32 4.77 14.20 17.86
C ALA A 32 3.78 13.51 16.90
N GLU A 33 2.50 13.84 17.05
CA GLU A 33 1.47 13.46 16.07
C GLU A 33 1.69 14.23 14.76
N VAL A 34 1.41 13.57 13.63
CA VAL A 34 1.48 14.13 12.28
C VAL A 34 0.17 13.89 11.56
N ALA A 35 -0.09 14.65 10.49
CA ALA A 35 -1.31 14.52 9.70
C ALA A 35 -1.49 13.10 9.13
N THR A 36 -2.73 12.64 9.04
CA THR A 36 -3.10 11.31 8.50
C THR A 36 -3.25 11.30 6.97
N PHE A 37 -2.94 12.43 6.32
CA PHE A 37 -2.89 12.60 4.88
C PHE A 37 -1.56 13.26 4.49
N LYS A 38 -0.97 12.79 3.39
CA LYS A 38 0.15 13.45 2.72
C LYS A 38 -0.35 14.07 1.43
N HIS A 39 0.18 15.23 1.09
CA HIS A 39 -0.15 15.91 -0.15
C HIS A 39 1.12 16.40 -0.83
N TYR A 40 1.13 16.36 -2.16
CA TYR A 40 2.16 16.97 -2.98
C TYR A 40 1.57 18.20 -3.69
N PRO A 41 1.55 19.39 -3.05
CA PRO A 41 0.82 20.56 -3.57
C PRO A 41 1.36 21.08 -4.90
N GLN A 42 2.64 20.82 -5.20
CA GLN A 42 3.27 21.20 -6.46
C GLN A 42 3.09 20.14 -7.56
N ALA A 43 2.60 18.94 -7.22
CA ALA A 43 2.38 17.88 -8.19
C ALA A 43 1.14 18.16 -9.04
N ARG A 44 1.20 17.77 -10.31
CA ARG A 44 0.03 17.78 -11.18
C ARG A 44 -0.96 16.72 -10.68
N LYS A 45 -2.18 17.14 -10.35
CA LYS A 45 -3.27 16.24 -9.94
C LYS A 45 -4.00 15.65 -11.14
N VAL A 46 -4.30 14.37 -11.06
CA VAL A 46 -5.18 13.64 -11.99
C VAL A 46 -6.39 13.14 -11.18
N PRO A 47 -7.60 13.70 -11.39
CA PRO A 47 -8.79 13.25 -10.65
C PRO A 47 -9.16 11.83 -11.06
N LEU A 48 -9.61 11.02 -10.09
CA LEU A 48 -10.03 9.64 -10.33
C LEU A 48 -11.54 9.54 -10.54
N PRO A 49 -12.01 8.70 -11.50
CA PRO A 49 -13.43 8.43 -11.67
C PRO A 49 -14.01 7.71 -10.44
N ARG A 50 -15.23 8.09 -10.05
CA ARG A 50 -15.93 7.55 -8.86
C ARG A 50 -17.01 6.52 -9.19
N THR A 51 -17.14 6.18 -10.47
CA THR A 51 -18.09 5.19 -10.98
C THR A 51 -17.31 4.14 -11.75
N TRP A 52 -17.60 2.87 -11.51
CA TRP A 52 -16.85 1.75 -12.07
C TRP A 52 -17.78 0.63 -12.52
N GLN A 53 -17.42 -0.03 -13.62
CA GLN A 53 -18.01 -1.26 -14.12
C GLN A 53 -17.18 -2.45 -13.63
N LEU A 54 -17.82 -3.30 -12.83
CA LEU A 54 -17.22 -4.48 -12.21
C LEU A 54 -17.92 -5.74 -12.72
N THR A 55 -17.26 -6.89 -12.58
CA THR A 55 -17.95 -8.17 -12.76
C THR A 55 -18.97 -8.36 -11.63
N GLU A 56 -20.18 -8.79 -11.98
CA GLU A 56 -21.21 -9.14 -11.00
C GLU A 56 -20.93 -10.52 -10.41
N GLU A 57 -19.90 -10.60 -9.56
CA GLU A 57 -19.56 -11.79 -8.81
C GLU A 57 -19.86 -11.63 -7.32
N HIS A 58 -20.33 -12.71 -6.69
CA HIS A 58 -20.38 -12.78 -5.23
C HIS A 58 -18.95 -12.82 -4.66
N LEU A 59 -18.80 -12.49 -3.37
CA LEU A 59 -17.50 -12.42 -2.71
C LEU A 59 -16.72 -13.77 -2.72
N SER A 60 -17.43 -14.90 -2.55
CA SER A 60 -16.78 -16.22 -2.45
C SER A 60 -15.93 -16.58 -3.67
N PRO A 61 -16.44 -16.45 -4.92
CA PRO A 61 -15.63 -16.57 -6.14
C PRO A 61 -14.37 -15.71 -6.16
N LEU A 62 -14.45 -14.42 -5.80
CA LEU A 62 -13.29 -13.51 -5.82
C LEU A 62 -12.18 -14.00 -4.89
N ILE A 63 -12.54 -14.43 -3.67
CA ILE A 63 -11.57 -15.00 -2.71
C ILE A 63 -10.99 -16.32 -3.24
N GLN A 64 -11.83 -17.18 -3.82
CA GLN A 64 -11.43 -18.49 -4.32
C GLN A 64 -10.48 -18.37 -5.53
N ASN A 65 -10.74 -17.43 -6.43
CA ASN A 65 -10.02 -17.25 -7.69
C ASN A 65 -8.71 -16.46 -7.53
N ARG A 66 -8.62 -15.61 -6.51
CA ARG A 66 -7.40 -14.84 -6.21
C ARG A 66 -6.18 -15.77 -6.14
N ARG A 67 -5.20 -15.52 -6.99
CA ARG A 67 -3.89 -16.21 -7.03
C ARG A 67 -2.79 -15.21 -7.32
N SER A 68 -1.56 -15.53 -6.91
CA SER A 68 -0.40 -14.70 -7.24
C SER A 68 -0.06 -14.85 -8.72
N LEU A 69 -0.26 -13.79 -9.48
CA LEU A 69 0.01 -13.74 -10.92
C LEU A 69 1.32 -13.01 -11.18
N ARG A 70 2.20 -13.60 -12.00
CA ARG A 70 3.51 -13.00 -12.38
C ARG A 70 3.69 -12.90 -13.90
N LYS A 71 2.60 -13.03 -14.64
CA LYS A 71 2.53 -12.93 -16.09
C LYS A 71 1.22 -12.24 -16.43
N TYR A 72 1.28 -11.18 -17.23
CA TYR A 72 0.14 -10.31 -17.49
C TYR A 72 -0.17 -10.29 -18.98
N ALA A 73 -1.43 -10.05 -19.32
CA ALA A 73 -1.78 -9.69 -20.68
C ALA A 73 -1.16 -8.32 -21.03
N GLN A 74 -0.85 -8.11 -22.31
CA GLN A 74 -0.30 -6.83 -22.80
C GLN A 74 -1.35 -5.70 -22.81
N GLU A 75 -2.61 -6.04 -22.58
CA GLU A 75 -3.69 -5.06 -22.51
C GLU A 75 -3.54 -4.14 -21.28
N PRO A 76 -3.69 -2.82 -21.46
CA PRO A 76 -3.66 -1.88 -20.34
C PRO A 76 -4.83 -2.09 -19.38
N ILE A 77 -4.65 -1.67 -18.13
CA ILE A 77 -5.75 -1.46 -17.19
C ILE A 77 -6.40 -0.10 -17.52
N SER A 78 -7.71 0.06 -17.34
CA SER A 78 -8.35 1.38 -17.50
C SER A 78 -8.13 2.26 -16.26
N LEU A 79 -8.12 3.60 -16.42
CA LEU A 79 -8.13 4.52 -15.28
C LEU A 79 -9.31 4.26 -14.33
N GLU A 80 -10.44 3.83 -14.87
CA GLU A 80 -11.62 3.42 -14.12
C GLU A 80 -11.32 2.24 -13.19
N HIS A 81 -10.75 1.16 -13.71
CA HIS A 81 -10.39 -0.01 -12.90
C HIS A 81 -9.27 0.32 -11.90
N LEU A 82 -8.29 1.14 -12.26
CA LEU A 82 -7.28 1.62 -11.32
C LEU A 82 -7.91 2.45 -10.18
N ALA A 83 -8.86 3.33 -10.48
CA ALA A 83 -9.58 4.11 -9.48
C ALA A 83 -10.37 3.22 -8.52
N PHE A 84 -11.03 2.17 -9.02
CA PHE A 84 -11.68 1.19 -8.18
C PHE A 84 -10.69 0.47 -7.25
N LEU A 85 -9.53 0.06 -7.77
CA LEU A 85 -8.49 -0.59 -6.96
C LEU A 85 -7.94 0.33 -5.85
N LEU A 86 -7.76 1.62 -6.14
CA LEU A 86 -7.35 2.63 -5.16
C LEU A 86 -8.43 2.90 -4.11
N TRP A 87 -9.69 2.94 -4.54
CA TRP A 87 -10.81 3.03 -3.60
C TRP A 87 -10.88 1.79 -2.72
N ALA A 88 -10.71 0.59 -3.28
CA ALA A 88 -10.67 -0.64 -2.51
C ALA A 88 -9.47 -0.66 -1.54
N SER A 89 -8.31 -0.12 -1.93
CA SER A 89 -7.13 -0.08 -1.08
C SER A 89 -7.30 0.84 0.14
N GLN A 90 -7.73 2.09 -0.07
CA GLN A 90 -7.74 3.12 0.98
C GLN A 90 -8.83 4.20 0.81
N GLY A 91 -9.79 4.02 -0.09
CA GLY A 91 -10.84 5.00 -0.35
C GLY A 91 -11.71 5.28 0.88
N VAL A 92 -12.18 6.53 1.02
CA VAL A 92 -13.06 6.93 2.13
C VAL A 92 -14.45 6.30 1.96
N THR A 93 -14.95 5.68 3.02
CA THR A 93 -16.25 4.96 3.08
C THR A 93 -17.22 5.54 4.12
N GLY A 94 -16.75 6.43 4.99
CA GLY A 94 -17.60 7.08 5.98
C GLY A 94 -16.86 8.12 6.80
N GLN A 95 -17.60 8.85 7.63
CA GLN A 95 -17.04 9.89 8.49
C GLN A 95 -17.67 9.84 9.88
N ALA A 96 -16.85 9.98 10.92
CA ALA A 96 -17.29 10.24 12.29
C ALA A 96 -16.43 11.32 12.95
N GLY A 97 -17.01 12.50 13.15
CA GLY A 97 -16.27 13.68 13.60
C GLY A 97 -15.12 14.00 12.65
N ARG A 98 -13.90 14.05 13.17
CA ARG A 98 -12.67 14.31 12.39
C ARG A 98 -12.12 13.08 11.65
N TYR A 99 -12.67 11.89 11.89
CA TYR A 99 -12.15 10.65 11.30
C TYR A 99 -12.84 10.36 9.97
N LEU A 100 -12.05 10.23 8.90
CA LEU A 100 -12.49 9.70 7.61
C LEU A 100 -12.14 8.20 7.58
N PHE A 101 -13.16 7.35 7.69
CA PHE A 101 -12.98 5.91 7.64
C PHE A 101 -12.68 5.46 6.21
N ARG A 102 -11.72 4.55 6.07
CA ARG A 102 -11.28 3.99 4.79
C ARG A 102 -11.88 2.59 4.57
N SER A 103 -11.82 2.11 3.34
CA SER A 103 -12.21 0.76 2.92
C SER A 103 -11.48 -0.35 3.69
N THR A 104 -10.29 -0.05 4.22
CA THR A 104 -9.51 -0.96 5.06
C THR A 104 -9.44 -0.47 6.51
N PRO A 105 -9.42 -1.40 7.48
CA PRO A 105 -9.23 -1.02 8.87
C PRO A 105 -7.81 -0.49 9.11
N SER A 106 -7.67 0.35 10.14
CA SER A 106 -6.38 0.80 10.65
C SER A 106 -6.43 0.91 12.18
N ALA A 107 -5.36 0.49 12.84
CA ALA A 107 -5.29 0.55 14.29
C ALA A 107 -5.48 1.99 14.80
N GLY A 108 -6.60 2.22 15.49
CA GLY A 108 -6.92 3.53 16.06
C GLY A 108 -7.31 4.59 15.04
N ALA A 109 -7.66 4.20 13.80
CA ALA A 109 -7.97 5.11 12.69
C ALA A 109 -6.83 6.11 12.39
N LEU A 110 -5.58 5.64 12.47
CA LEU A 110 -4.38 6.45 12.30
C LEU A 110 -3.81 6.43 10.87
N TYR A 111 -4.16 5.42 10.08
CA TYR A 111 -3.82 5.29 8.65
C TYR A 111 -2.34 5.58 8.34
N PRO A 112 -1.41 4.77 8.89
CA PRO A 112 0.01 5.01 8.73
C PRO A 112 0.55 4.68 7.34
N VAL A 113 -0.22 3.98 6.50
CA VAL A 113 0.24 3.52 5.19
C VAL A 113 -0.15 4.52 4.10
N GLU A 114 0.84 4.96 3.32
CA GLU A 114 0.62 5.69 2.06
C GLU A 114 0.69 4.75 0.86
N THR A 115 0.01 5.13 -0.23
CA THR A 115 0.00 4.37 -1.48
C THR A 115 0.65 5.18 -2.59
N TYR A 116 1.74 4.65 -3.13
CA TYR A 116 2.37 5.11 -4.36
C TYR A 116 2.15 4.07 -5.46
N LEU A 117 2.28 4.49 -6.72
CA LEU A 117 2.07 3.65 -7.88
C LEU A 117 3.12 3.96 -8.93
N ASN A 118 3.76 2.94 -9.50
CA ASN A 118 4.28 3.07 -10.86
C ASN A 118 3.20 2.63 -11.83
N ALA A 119 2.68 3.56 -12.64
CA ALA A 119 1.79 3.25 -13.75
C ALA A 119 2.64 3.11 -15.01
N HIS A 120 2.70 1.90 -15.56
CA HIS A 120 3.42 1.58 -16.79
C HIS A 120 2.46 1.60 -17.99
N SER A 121 1.29 0.97 -17.85
CA SER A 121 0.33 0.80 -18.95
C SER A 121 -1.11 0.94 -18.46
N VAL A 122 -1.60 2.18 -18.41
CA VAL A 122 -2.96 2.52 -17.96
C VAL A 122 -3.65 3.43 -18.97
N THR A 123 -4.82 3.02 -19.46
CA THR A 123 -5.60 3.83 -20.41
C THR A 123 -6.13 5.08 -19.71
N GLY A 124 -5.80 6.26 -20.23
CA GLY A 124 -6.20 7.55 -19.66
C GLY A 124 -5.26 8.10 -18.58
N LEU A 125 -4.14 7.41 -18.31
CA LEU A 125 -3.10 7.87 -17.40
C LEU A 125 -1.73 7.70 -18.06
N PRO A 126 -0.97 8.80 -18.30
CA PRO A 126 0.39 8.68 -18.83
C PRO A 126 1.28 7.83 -17.92
N PRO A 127 2.29 7.13 -18.44
CA PRO A 127 3.25 6.43 -17.60
C PRO A 127 3.94 7.36 -16.60
N GLY A 128 4.27 6.84 -15.42
CA GLY A 128 4.94 7.62 -14.39
C GLY A 128 4.75 7.07 -12.97
N LEU A 129 5.37 7.77 -12.02
CA LEU A 129 5.21 7.54 -10.60
C LEU A 129 4.16 8.49 -10.02
N TYR A 130 3.27 7.95 -9.20
CA TYR A 130 2.15 8.66 -8.62
C TYR A 130 2.03 8.41 -7.12
N HIS A 131 1.52 9.40 -6.39
CA HIS A 131 1.04 9.25 -5.01
C HIS A 131 -0.49 9.33 -4.99
N PHE A 132 -1.15 8.49 -4.19
CA PHE A 132 -2.60 8.51 -4.05
C PHE A 132 -3.06 9.54 -3.00
N ASP A 133 -3.60 10.66 -3.46
CA ASP A 133 -4.26 11.64 -2.60
C ASP A 133 -5.66 11.13 -2.22
N VAL A 134 -5.72 10.48 -1.06
CA VAL A 134 -6.95 9.86 -0.53
C VAL A 134 -8.05 10.90 -0.28
N GLU A 135 -7.69 12.09 0.21
CA GLU A 135 -8.66 13.12 0.59
C GLU A 135 -9.39 13.67 -0.64
N HIS A 136 -8.64 13.95 -1.71
CA HIS A 136 -9.19 14.48 -2.95
C HIS A 136 -9.65 13.39 -3.93
N PHE A 137 -9.34 12.12 -3.64
CA PHE A 137 -9.52 10.99 -4.54
C PHE A 137 -8.90 11.27 -5.91
N ALA A 138 -7.59 11.50 -5.90
CA ALA A 138 -6.80 11.88 -7.08
C ALA A 138 -5.41 11.24 -7.02
N LEU A 139 -4.69 11.28 -8.15
CA LEU A 139 -3.28 10.93 -8.21
C LEU A 139 -2.43 12.19 -8.34
N ASP A 140 -1.45 12.34 -7.46
CA ASP A 140 -0.38 13.33 -7.56
C ASP A 140 0.73 12.74 -8.45
N ARG A 141 0.98 13.33 -9.61
CA ARG A 141 2.06 12.88 -10.51
C ARG A 141 3.41 13.37 -9.99
N LEU A 142 4.25 12.44 -9.53
CA LEU A 142 5.56 12.71 -8.92
C LEU A 142 6.68 12.79 -9.97
N THR A 143 6.61 11.93 -11.00
CA THR A 143 7.51 12.02 -12.16
C THR A 143 6.77 11.66 -13.44
N ASP A 144 7.21 12.27 -14.54
CA ASP A 144 6.73 11.97 -15.89
C ASP A 144 7.44 10.76 -16.51
N GLN A 145 8.52 10.27 -15.87
CA GLN A 145 9.28 9.11 -16.32
C GLN A 145 8.65 7.83 -15.80
N ASP A 146 8.48 6.87 -16.70
CA ASP A 146 8.13 5.50 -16.33
C ASP A 146 9.29 4.84 -15.56
N GLN A 147 9.02 4.38 -14.35
CA GLN A 147 10.00 3.78 -13.46
C GLN A 147 9.88 2.26 -13.38
N ALA A 148 9.21 1.60 -14.34
CA ALA A 148 8.96 0.16 -14.31
C ALA A 148 10.23 -0.69 -14.05
N GLU A 149 11.33 -0.39 -14.73
CA GLU A 149 12.62 -1.09 -14.56
C GLU A 149 13.25 -0.79 -13.19
N ALA A 150 13.25 0.48 -12.76
CA ALA A 150 13.80 0.87 -11.46
C ALA A 150 13.01 0.24 -10.30
N VAL A 151 11.69 0.17 -10.42
CA VAL A 151 10.83 -0.53 -9.46
C VAL A 151 11.13 -2.02 -9.45
N ALA A 152 11.34 -2.65 -10.60
CA ALA A 152 11.68 -4.06 -10.67
C ALA A 152 13.03 -4.37 -10.02
N HIS A 153 14.04 -3.52 -10.25
CA HIS A 153 15.34 -3.60 -9.58
C HIS A 153 15.19 -3.52 -8.06
N GLY A 154 14.52 -2.47 -7.56
CA GLY A 154 14.24 -2.29 -6.14
C GLY A 154 13.32 -3.37 -5.54
N CYS A 155 12.65 -4.18 -6.36
CA CYS A 155 11.92 -5.38 -5.94
C CYS A 155 12.77 -6.65 -6.01
N LEU A 156 14.05 -6.57 -5.63
CA LEU A 156 15.00 -7.68 -5.66
C LEU A 156 15.15 -8.29 -7.06
N ASP A 157 15.29 -7.43 -8.08
CA ASP A 157 15.47 -7.79 -9.50
C ASP A 157 14.35 -8.68 -10.08
N GLN A 158 13.13 -8.58 -9.53
CA GLN A 158 12.00 -9.37 -10.00
C GLN A 158 11.40 -8.77 -11.28
N GLY A 159 11.93 -9.17 -12.44
CA GLY A 159 11.57 -8.62 -13.75
C GLY A 159 10.10 -8.66 -14.16
N PHE A 160 9.25 -9.49 -13.53
CA PHE A 160 7.80 -9.45 -13.79
C PHE A 160 7.14 -8.17 -13.26
N MET A 161 7.80 -7.45 -12.34
CA MET A 161 7.33 -6.16 -11.83
C MET A 161 7.38 -5.08 -12.92
N ALA A 162 8.40 -5.10 -13.79
CA ALA A 162 8.50 -4.17 -14.92
C ALA A 162 7.45 -4.42 -16.01
N GLN A 163 6.94 -5.65 -16.11
CA GLN A 163 5.91 -6.05 -17.08
C GLN A 163 4.48 -5.75 -16.59
N ALA A 164 4.32 -5.40 -15.31
CA ALA A 164 3.01 -5.16 -14.74
C ALA A 164 2.46 -3.80 -15.21
N PRO A 165 1.21 -3.71 -15.68
CA PRO A 165 0.57 -2.44 -16.00
C PRO A 165 0.63 -1.41 -14.88
N VAL A 166 0.50 -1.85 -13.62
CA VAL A 166 0.65 -1.03 -12.42
C VAL A 166 1.39 -1.80 -11.34
N VAL A 167 2.29 -1.13 -10.63
CA VAL A 167 2.86 -1.60 -9.37
C VAL A 167 2.45 -0.66 -8.25
N PHE A 168 1.75 -1.20 -7.25
CA PHE A 168 1.48 -0.54 -5.98
C PHE A 168 2.70 -0.64 -5.07
N LEU A 169 3.03 0.46 -4.41
CA LEU A 169 4.12 0.60 -3.46
C LEU A 169 3.55 1.21 -2.18
N TRP A 170 3.60 0.46 -1.08
CA TRP A 170 3.05 0.87 0.21
C TRP A 170 4.16 1.16 1.19
N THR A 171 4.18 2.38 1.67
CA THR A 171 5.13 2.87 2.68
C THR A 171 4.44 3.02 4.02
N GLY A 172 5.19 3.03 5.12
CA GLY A 172 4.68 3.30 6.46
C GLY A 172 5.26 4.59 7.03
N VAL A 173 4.40 5.58 7.28
CA VAL A 173 4.74 6.79 8.03
C VAL A 173 4.75 6.44 9.52
N PHE A 174 5.94 6.31 10.10
CA PHE A 174 6.14 5.73 11.43
C PHE A 174 5.42 6.51 12.52
N ARG A 175 5.53 7.84 12.52
CA ARG A 175 4.94 8.70 13.55
C ARG A 175 3.42 8.61 13.64
N ARG A 176 2.73 8.35 12.51
CA ARG A 176 1.25 8.20 12.51
C ARG A 176 0.79 7.11 13.47
N ALA A 177 1.49 5.99 13.56
CA ALA A 177 1.16 4.92 14.50
C ALA A 177 1.95 5.00 15.82
N MET A 178 3.23 5.33 15.75
CA MET A 178 4.14 5.24 16.89
C MET A 178 3.89 6.32 17.95
N HIS A 179 3.30 7.48 17.60
CA HIS A 179 2.91 8.47 18.62
C HIS A 179 1.90 7.92 19.64
N LYS A 180 1.00 7.03 19.21
CA LYS A 180 -0.01 6.43 20.08
C LYS A 180 0.45 5.12 20.71
N TYR A 181 1.19 4.31 19.97
CA TYR A 181 1.49 2.92 20.32
C TYR A 181 2.96 2.65 20.66
N GLY A 182 3.84 3.65 20.56
CA GLY A 182 5.30 3.49 20.65
C GLY A 182 5.81 2.44 19.67
N ASP A 183 6.82 1.67 20.07
CA ASP A 183 7.39 0.58 19.26
C ASP A 183 6.35 -0.44 18.79
N ARG A 184 5.26 -0.64 19.56
CA ARG A 184 4.18 -1.54 19.15
C ARG A 184 3.46 -1.04 17.89
N GLY A 185 3.54 0.25 17.59
CA GLY A 185 3.04 0.87 16.37
C GLY A 185 3.54 0.18 15.11
N VAL A 186 4.80 -0.26 15.07
CA VAL A 186 5.36 -0.98 13.92
C VAL A 186 4.57 -2.26 13.60
N ARG A 187 4.04 -2.98 14.61
CA ARG A 187 3.18 -4.16 14.36
C ARG A 187 1.92 -3.77 13.60
N TYR A 188 1.32 -2.65 13.97
CA TYR A 188 0.06 -2.20 13.40
C TYR A 188 0.25 -1.65 12.00
N ILE A 189 1.36 -0.95 11.74
CA ILE A 189 1.73 -0.52 10.39
C ILE A 189 1.79 -1.72 9.44
N LEU A 190 2.46 -2.81 9.83
CA LEU A 190 2.59 -4.01 9.01
C LEU A 190 1.24 -4.74 8.80
N LEU A 191 0.38 -4.78 9.82
CA LEU A 191 -0.97 -5.34 9.70
C LEU A 191 -1.84 -4.51 8.75
N ASP A 192 -1.77 -3.18 8.84
CA ASP A 192 -2.50 -2.27 7.97
C ASP A 192 -2.06 -2.45 6.51
N ALA A 193 -0.75 -2.55 6.23
CA ALA A 193 -0.23 -2.85 4.89
C ALA A 193 -0.74 -4.20 4.36
N GLY A 194 -0.84 -5.22 5.22
CA GLY A 194 -1.41 -6.52 4.87
C GLY A 194 -2.90 -6.45 4.49
N HIS A 195 -3.70 -5.70 5.26
CA HIS A 195 -5.12 -5.47 4.94
C HIS A 195 -5.29 -4.78 3.59
N ILE A 196 -4.50 -3.73 3.34
CA ILE A 196 -4.52 -2.96 2.09
C ILE A 196 -4.19 -3.83 0.90
N CYS A 197 -3.07 -4.55 0.96
CA CYS A 197 -2.64 -5.42 -0.13
C CYS A 197 -3.70 -6.50 -0.43
N GLN A 198 -4.21 -7.18 0.59
CA GLN A 198 -5.21 -8.23 0.38
C GLN A 198 -6.51 -7.67 -0.23
N ASN A 199 -6.93 -6.46 0.15
CA ASN A 199 -8.11 -5.83 -0.44
C ASN A 199 -7.90 -5.53 -1.93
N VAL A 200 -6.71 -5.04 -2.30
CA VAL A 200 -6.35 -4.86 -3.73
C VAL A 200 -6.32 -6.18 -4.48
N MET A 201 -5.77 -7.25 -3.90
CA MET A 201 -5.73 -8.56 -4.55
C MET A 201 -7.12 -9.15 -4.79
N ILE A 202 -8.07 -8.97 -3.87
CA ILE A 202 -9.46 -9.40 -4.07
C ILE A 202 -10.19 -8.48 -5.06
N ALA A 203 -10.01 -7.17 -4.94
CA ALA A 203 -10.64 -6.19 -5.84
C ALA A 203 -10.16 -6.35 -7.29
N ALA A 204 -8.91 -6.75 -7.51
CA ALA A 204 -8.39 -7.04 -8.85
C ALA A 204 -9.21 -8.11 -9.57
N GLU A 205 -9.69 -9.13 -8.86
CA GLU A 205 -10.53 -10.18 -9.44
C GLU A 205 -11.84 -9.61 -10.01
N ALA A 206 -12.44 -8.61 -9.35
CA ALA A 206 -13.69 -7.98 -9.77
C ALA A 206 -13.56 -7.11 -11.03
N VAL A 207 -12.34 -6.85 -11.49
CA VAL A 207 -12.04 -6.11 -12.73
C VAL A 207 -11.30 -6.98 -13.75
N GLY A 208 -11.38 -8.31 -13.60
CA GLY A 208 -10.72 -9.26 -14.51
C GLY A 208 -9.18 -9.23 -14.44
N CYS A 209 -8.63 -8.63 -13.39
CA CYS A 209 -7.20 -8.52 -13.15
C CYS A 209 -6.75 -9.54 -12.08
N GLY A 210 -5.43 -9.68 -11.95
CA GLY A 210 -4.78 -10.37 -10.85
C GLY A 210 -3.48 -9.66 -10.50
N GLY A 211 -2.77 -10.15 -9.50
CA GLY A 211 -1.53 -9.52 -9.05
C GLY A 211 -0.65 -10.43 -8.22
N CYS A 212 0.55 -9.96 -7.91
CA CYS A 212 1.45 -10.63 -6.98
C CYS A 212 2.00 -9.63 -5.99
N ALA A 213 1.77 -9.92 -4.71
CA ALA A 213 2.36 -9.17 -3.63
C ALA A 213 3.84 -9.57 -3.42
N VAL A 214 4.67 -8.59 -3.09
CA VAL A 214 6.12 -8.69 -3.01
C VAL A 214 6.61 -7.88 -1.81
N ALA A 215 7.32 -8.55 -0.89
CA ALA A 215 8.02 -7.91 0.23
C ALA A 215 9.55 -8.13 0.16
N ALA A 216 10.04 -8.72 -0.94
CA ALA A 216 11.47 -8.82 -1.23
C ALA A 216 11.89 -7.53 -1.95
N LEU A 217 12.54 -6.64 -1.21
CA LEU A 217 12.80 -5.26 -1.60
C LEU A 217 14.24 -4.87 -1.24
N TYR A 218 14.83 -3.99 -2.06
CA TYR A 218 15.95 -3.14 -1.66
C TYR A 218 15.36 -1.83 -1.13
N ASP A 219 15.05 -1.81 0.18
CA ASP A 219 14.22 -0.76 0.80
C ASP A 219 14.71 0.65 0.47
N SER A 220 16.01 0.92 0.67
CA SER A 220 16.60 2.25 0.42
C SER A 220 16.55 2.67 -1.05
N GLU A 221 16.61 1.74 -2.00
CA GLU A 221 16.51 2.09 -3.43
C GLU A 221 15.09 2.55 -3.79
N ILE A 222 14.07 1.85 -3.28
CA ILE A 222 12.68 2.26 -3.47
C ILE A 222 12.40 3.56 -2.71
N ASN A 223 12.92 3.73 -1.49
CA ASN A 223 12.74 4.97 -0.73
C ASN A 223 13.33 6.18 -1.45
N GLN A 224 14.54 6.04 -2.03
CA GLN A 224 15.16 7.07 -2.86
C GLN A 224 14.36 7.34 -4.14
N LEU A 225 13.86 6.29 -4.80
CA LEU A 225 13.01 6.42 -5.98
C LEU A 225 11.73 7.23 -5.68
N LEU A 226 11.12 6.99 -4.53
CA LEU A 226 9.93 7.70 -4.05
C LEU A 226 10.24 9.10 -3.48
N GLN A 227 11.50 9.44 -3.28
CA GLN A 227 11.98 10.68 -2.65
C GLN A 227 11.34 10.92 -1.27
N ILE A 228 11.29 9.87 -0.45
CA ILE A 228 10.77 9.93 0.92
C ILE A 228 11.91 10.01 1.94
N ASP A 229 11.62 10.61 3.10
CA ASP A 229 12.53 10.68 4.24
C ASP A 229 12.52 9.35 5.01
N GLU A 230 13.59 8.58 4.91
CA GLU A 230 13.72 7.24 5.52
C GLU A 230 13.65 7.25 7.06
N GLU A 231 13.85 8.41 7.70
CA GLU A 231 13.66 8.55 9.15
C GLU A 231 12.18 8.59 9.56
N GLU A 232 11.29 8.97 8.63
CA GLU A 232 9.86 9.19 8.88
C GLU A 232 8.98 8.16 8.18
N GLU A 233 9.40 7.66 7.02
CA GLU A 233 8.62 6.85 6.11
C GLU A 233 9.52 5.86 5.37
N SER A 234 9.13 4.59 5.30
CA SER A 234 9.85 3.58 4.51
C SER A 234 8.90 2.66 3.77
N ILE A 235 9.32 2.15 2.61
CA ILE A 235 8.65 1.07 1.90
C ILE A 235 8.49 -0.16 2.81
N LEU A 236 7.33 -0.79 2.73
CA LEU A 236 7.01 -2.00 3.49
C LEU A 236 6.62 -3.16 2.58
N TYR A 237 5.92 -2.84 1.51
CA TYR A 237 5.26 -3.84 0.69
C TYR A 237 4.97 -3.30 -0.70
N ALA A 238 4.99 -4.18 -1.70
CA ALA A 238 4.64 -3.86 -3.06
C ALA A 238 3.66 -4.90 -3.62
N ALA A 239 2.93 -4.54 -4.67
CA ALA A 239 2.20 -5.52 -5.46
C ALA A 239 2.10 -5.09 -6.93
N SER A 240 2.41 -6.00 -7.83
CA SER A 240 2.06 -5.83 -9.24
C SER A 240 0.60 -6.19 -9.47
N VAL A 241 -0.08 -5.47 -10.37
CA VAL A 241 -1.44 -5.75 -10.82
C VAL A 241 -1.51 -5.60 -12.33
N GLY A 242 -2.17 -6.55 -12.98
CA GLY A 242 -2.36 -6.59 -14.43
C GLY A 242 -3.53 -7.45 -14.84
N LYS A 243 -3.97 -7.29 -16.08
CA LYS A 243 -4.99 -8.17 -16.67
C LYS A 243 -4.49 -9.61 -16.73
N LYS A 244 -5.39 -10.55 -16.43
CA LYS A 244 -5.10 -11.99 -16.55
C LYS A 244 -4.90 -12.35 -18.01
N LEU A 245 -4.01 -13.31 -18.27
CA LEU A 245 -4.01 -14.02 -19.54
C LEU A 245 -5.32 -14.79 -19.62
N LEU A 246 -6.07 -14.61 -20.71
CA LEU A 246 -7.23 -15.47 -20.97
C LEU A 246 -6.73 -16.93 -21.10
N PRO A 247 -7.43 -17.89 -20.49
CA PRO A 247 -7.08 -19.30 -20.59
C PRO A 247 -7.12 -19.84 -22.02
#